data_AF-A0A960ZTX5-F1
#
_entry.id   AF-A0A960ZTX5-F1
#
_cell.length_a   1.000
_cell.length_b   1.000
_cell.length_c   1.000
_cell.angle_alpha   90.00
_cell.angle_beta   90.00
_cell.angle_gamma   90.00
#
_symmetry.space_group_name_H-M   'P 1'
#
loop_
_entity.id
_entity.type
_entity.pdbx_description
1 polymer ?
#
loop_
_entity_poly.entity_id
_entity_poly.type
_entity_poly.pdbx_seq_one_letter_code
_entity_poly.pdbx_strand_id
1 'polypeptide(L)'
;TVIPPSREETLKKFQPAITLKGDPITGQNHYISRCMACHRAGTMGLQVGPDLITVKTKGRDALLTAIIEPHKEVAPQFIAYTLSTKDGATFTGIVAQDDASSVTLKMMGGLQQTIQRANIQGTQSSGQSLMPEGIEAGMSEQDMADLLTYIEDLK
;
A
#
# COMPACT_ATOMS: atom_id res chain seq x y z
N THR A 1 26.10 13.53 -6.19
CA THR A 1 25.10 12.62 -5.61
C THR A 1 23.74 13.21 -5.87
N VAL A 2 22.85 12.53 -6.59
CA VAL A 2 21.47 12.99 -6.76
C VAL A 2 20.73 12.61 -5.49
N ILE A 3 20.34 13.60 -4.69
CA ILE A 3 19.48 13.38 -3.51
C ILE A 3 18.08 13.08 -4.07
N PRO A 4 17.45 11.94 -3.70
CA PRO A 4 16.07 11.68 -4.09
C PRO A 4 15.14 12.81 -3.63
N PRO A 5 14.13 13.20 -4.42
CA PRO A 5 13.18 14.23 -4.00
C PRO A 5 12.48 13.81 -2.71
N SER A 6 12.18 14.78 -1.85
CA SER A 6 11.32 14.57 -0.68
C SER A 6 9.92 14.10 -1.11
N ARG A 7 9.16 13.52 -0.16
CA ARG A 7 7.78 13.13 -0.41
C ARG A 7 6.90 14.33 -0.77
N GLU A 8 7.14 15.48 -0.14
CA GLU A 8 6.45 16.74 -0.45
C GLU A 8 6.75 17.23 -1.87
N GLU A 9 8.01 17.24 -2.30
CA GLU A 9 8.39 17.59 -3.67
C GLU A 9 7.79 16.62 -4.69
N THR A 10 7.73 15.34 -4.34
CA THR A 10 7.13 14.32 -5.19
C THR A 10 5.62 14.52 -5.31
N LEU A 11 4.93 14.83 -4.20
CA LEU A 11 3.50 15.13 -4.21
C LEU A 11 3.21 16.33 -5.11
N LYS A 12 4.00 17.41 -4.95
CA LYS A 12 3.90 18.60 -5.79
C LYS A 12 4.10 18.30 -7.28
N LYS A 13 5.06 17.43 -7.62
CA LYS A 13 5.28 16.98 -9.00
C LYS A 13 4.04 16.32 -9.59
N PHE A 14 3.37 15.45 -8.84
CA PHE A 14 2.21 14.71 -9.35
C PHE A 14 0.88 15.45 -9.17
N GLN A 15 0.86 16.61 -8.50
CA GLN A 15 -0.36 17.40 -8.29
C GLN A 15 -1.17 17.66 -9.57
N PRO A 16 -0.59 17.95 -10.75
CA PRO A 16 -1.36 18.14 -11.98
C PRO A 16 -2.26 16.95 -12.34
N ALA A 17 -1.86 15.72 -11.98
CA ALA A 17 -2.57 14.47 -12.29
C ALA A 17 -4.02 14.43 -11.78
N ILE A 18 -4.36 15.19 -10.74
CA ILE A 18 -5.73 15.23 -10.20
C ILE A 18 -6.71 15.87 -11.19
N THR A 19 -6.23 16.75 -12.08
CA THR A 19 -7.07 17.50 -13.03
C THR A 19 -6.99 16.98 -14.46
N LEU A 20 -5.94 16.22 -14.78
CA LEU A 20 -5.78 15.61 -16.09
C LEU A 20 -6.84 14.54 -16.32
N LYS A 21 -7.32 14.47 -17.56
CA LYS A 21 -8.16 13.37 -18.02
C LYS A 21 -7.28 12.13 -18.20
N GLY A 22 -7.53 11.08 -17.42
CA GLY A 22 -6.81 9.81 -17.56
C GLY A 22 -7.47 8.84 -18.53
N ASP A 23 -6.69 7.87 -19.01
CA ASP A 23 -7.15 6.68 -19.71
C ASP A 23 -7.27 5.49 -18.71
N PRO A 24 -8.48 4.96 -18.46
CA PRO A 24 -8.67 3.86 -17.52
C PRO A 24 -8.01 2.54 -17.97
N ILE A 25 -7.78 2.34 -19.29
CA ILE A 25 -7.11 1.14 -19.79
C ILE A 25 -5.63 1.17 -19.41
N THR A 26 -4.95 2.29 -19.68
CA THR A 26 -3.57 2.50 -19.24
C THR A 26 -3.45 2.50 -17.71
N GLY A 27 -4.42 3.10 -17.02
CA GLY A 27 -4.50 3.09 -15.56
C GLY A 27 -4.59 1.69 -14.96
N GLN A 28 -5.33 0.78 -15.59
CA GLN A 28 -5.40 -0.62 -15.19
C GLN A 28 -4.02 -1.31 -15.24
N ASN A 29 -3.20 -1.01 -16.25
CA ASN A 29 -1.85 -1.56 -16.36
C ASN A 29 -0.94 -1.07 -15.22
N HIS A 30 -1.05 0.20 -14.85
CA HIS A 30 -0.37 0.75 -13.66
C HIS A 30 -0.86 0.06 -12.38
N TYR A 31 -2.17 -0.15 -12.22
CA TYR A 31 -2.70 -0.90 -11.08
C TYR A 31 -2.15 -2.33 -11.01
N ILE A 32 -2.14 -3.06 -12.12
CA ILE A 32 -1.65 -4.45 -12.18
C ILE A 32 -0.18 -4.52 -11.76
N SER A 33 0.65 -3.61 -12.26
CA SER A 33 2.10 -3.63 -12.01
C SER A 33 2.49 -3.13 -10.62
N ARG A 34 1.68 -2.27 -9.99
CA ARG A 34 2.08 -1.52 -8.79
C ARG A 34 1.23 -1.78 -7.55
N CYS A 35 -0.05 -2.05 -7.73
CA CYS A 35 -1.03 -2.04 -6.63
C CYS A 35 -1.62 -3.43 -6.36
N MET A 36 -1.76 -4.26 -7.39
CA MET A 36 -2.49 -5.54 -7.36
C MET A 36 -1.96 -6.55 -6.32
N ALA A 37 -0.66 -6.49 -6.00
CA ALA A 37 -0.06 -7.35 -4.98
C ALA A 37 -0.56 -7.09 -3.55
N CYS A 38 -1.18 -5.92 -3.32
CA CYS A 38 -1.64 -5.50 -1.99
C CYS A 38 -3.09 -5.06 -1.96
N HIS A 39 -3.61 -4.48 -3.05
CA HIS A 39 -4.96 -3.93 -3.10
C HIS A 39 -5.85 -4.72 -4.05
N ARG A 40 -7.13 -4.80 -3.68
CA ARG A 40 -8.18 -5.38 -4.51
C ARG A 40 -8.92 -4.27 -5.25
N ALA A 41 -9.22 -4.53 -6.52
CA ALA A 41 -10.03 -3.70 -7.40
C ALA A 41 -11.10 -4.60 -8.04
N GLY A 42 -12.32 -4.55 -7.50
CA GLY A 42 -13.38 -5.51 -7.88
C GLY A 42 -12.97 -6.94 -7.54
N THR A 43 -12.83 -7.78 -8.56
CA THR A 43 -12.42 -9.19 -8.41
C THR A 43 -10.92 -9.40 -8.63
N MET A 44 -10.17 -8.35 -8.99
CA MET A 44 -8.73 -8.43 -9.27
C MET A 44 -7.89 -8.04 -8.05
N GLY A 45 -6.75 -8.68 -7.88
CA GLY A 45 -5.78 -8.34 -6.84
C GLY A 45 -6.05 -8.97 -5.49
N LEU A 46 -5.37 -8.46 -4.46
CA LEU A 46 -5.29 -9.07 -3.15
C LEU A 46 -5.77 -8.11 -2.07
N GLN A 47 -6.36 -8.62 -1.01
CA GLN A 47 -6.92 -7.79 0.07
C GLN A 47 -5.93 -7.66 1.24
N VAL A 48 -4.72 -7.14 1.00
CA VAL A 48 -3.74 -6.86 2.07
C VAL A 48 -3.98 -5.44 2.61
N GLY A 49 -3.95 -4.45 1.73
CA GLY A 49 -4.36 -3.09 2.00
C GLY A 49 -5.89 -2.90 1.88
N PRO A 50 -6.36 -1.64 2.02
CA PRO A 50 -7.77 -1.32 1.83
C PRO A 50 -8.25 -1.65 0.40
N ASP A 51 -9.53 -2.02 0.30
CA ASP A 51 -10.18 -2.25 -0.99
C ASP A 51 -10.31 -0.93 -1.78
N LEU A 52 -9.88 -0.92 -3.04
CA LEU A 52 -9.91 0.29 -3.88
C LEU A 52 -11.31 0.76 -4.19
N ILE A 53 -12.31 -0.14 -4.22
CA ILE A 53 -13.73 0.25 -4.36
C ILE A 53 -14.17 1.09 -3.17
N THR A 54 -13.63 0.82 -1.99
CA THR A 54 -13.97 1.59 -0.79
C THR A 54 -13.25 2.94 -0.78
N VAL A 55 -11.94 2.95 -1.02
CA VAL A 55 -11.13 4.18 -0.89
C VAL A 55 -11.29 5.16 -2.03
N LYS A 56 -11.78 4.74 -3.21
CA LYS A 56 -12.02 5.68 -4.33
C LYS A 56 -12.96 6.83 -3.97
N THR A 57 -13.87 6.61 -3.01
CA THR A 57 -14.84 7.61 -2.54
C THR A 57 -14.19 8.82 -1.86
N LYS A 58 -12.90 8.72 -1.47
CA LYS A 58 -12.14 9.84 -0.90
C LYS A 58 -11.73 10.90 -1.93
N GLY A 59 -11.81 10.59 -3.23
CA GLY A 59 -11.45 11.50 -4.31
C GLY A 59 -9.96 11.52 -4.66
N ARG A 60 -9.64 12.13 -5.81
CA ARG A 60 -8.31 12.08 -6.45
C ARG A 60 -7.19 12.66 -5.58
N ASP A 61 -7.42 13.78 -4.89
CA ASP A 61 -6.44 14.41 -4.00
C ASP A 61 -6.00 13.49 -2.85
N ALA A 62 -6.97 12.83 -2.21
CA ALA A 62 -6.70 11.92 -1.10
C ALA A 62 -6.02 10.63 -1.58
N LEU A 63 -6.43 10.10 -2.74
CA LEU A 63 -5.77 8.95 -3.36
C LEU A 63 -4.32 9.27 -3.74
N LEU A 64 -4.08 10.40 -4.40
CA LEU A 64 -2.74 10.85 -4.75
C LEU A 64 -1.86 11.00 -3.50
N THR A 65 -2.37 11.67 -2.47
CA THR A 65 -1.67 11.82 -1.20
C THR A 65 -1.35 10.48 -0.57
N ALA A 66 -2.28 9.51 -0.59
CA ALA A 66 -2.02 8.18 -0.02
C ALA A 66 -1.00 7.36 -0.84
N ILE A 67 -0.98 7.51 -2.17
CA ILE A 67 -0.01 6.84 -3.04
C ILE A 67 1.40 7.42 -2.81
N ILE A 68 1.51 8.74 -2.71
CA ILE A 68 2.80 9.41 -2.51
C ILE A 68 3.25 9.35 -1.05
N GLU A 69 2.37 9.57 -0.08
CA GLU A 69 2.72 9.64 1.33
C GLU A 69 2.02 8.52 2.12
N PRO A 70 2.33 7.23 1.87
CA PRO A 70 1.62 6.12 2.47
C PRO A 70 1.74 6.04 4.00
N HIS A 71 2.70 6.78 4.58
CA HIS A 71 2.94 6.85 6.03
C HIS A 71 2.27 8.04 6.71
N LYS A 72 1.68 8.98 5.96
CA LYS A 72 1.12 10.22 6.51
C LYS A 72 -0.11 9.99 7.38
N GLU A 73 -0.99 9.10 6.93
CA GLU A 73 -2.19 8.71 7.66
C GLU A 73 -2.37 7.20 7.52
N VAL A 74 -2.03 6.46 8.58
CA VAL A 74 -2.05 5.00 8.58
C VAL A 74 -3.15 4.53 9.53
N ALA A 75 -4.19 3.89 8.98
CA ALA A 75 -5.20 3.27 9.83
C ALA A 75 -4.55 2.10 10.62
N PRO A 76 -4.90 1.90 11.91
CA PRO A 76 -4.21 0.94 12.76
C PRO A 76 -4.08 -0.48 12.20
N GLN A 77 -5.08 -0.95 11.44
CA GLN A 77 -5.11 -2.27 10.82
C GLN A 77 -4.12 -2.43 9.64
N PHE A 78 -3.52 -1.35 9.15
CA PHE A 78 -2.55 -1.36 8.05
C PHE A 78 -1.13 -0.99 8.49
N ILE A 79 -0.91 -0.80 9.79
CA ILE A 79 0.43 -0.60 10.37
C ILE A 79 1.24 -1.88 10.19
N ALA A 80 2.47 -1.72 9.68
CA ALA A 80 3.42 -2.81 9.53
C ALA A 80 4.03 -3.21 10.88
N TYR A 81 4.12 -4.52 11.09
CA TYR A 81 4.81 -5.14 12.20
C TYR A 81 5.89 -6.07 11.67
N THR A 82 7.06 -6.01 12.30
CA THR A 82 8.15 -6.95 12.11
C THR A 82 8.21 -7.89 13.31
N LEU A 83 8.09 -9.18 13.04
CA LEU A 83 8.10 -10.26 14.01
C LEU A 83 9.36 -11.10 13.80
N SER A 84 10.20 -11.17 14.83
CA SER A 84 11.39 -12.03 14.84
C SER A 84 11.13 -13.26 15.69
N THR A 85 11.48 -14.43 15.18
CA THR A 85 11.31 -15.71 15.85
C THR A 85 12.61 -16.20 16.50
N LYS A 86 12.50 -17.08 17.48
CA LYS A 86 13.64 -17.62 18.25
C LYS A 86 14.61 -18.45 17.41
N ASP A 87 14.18 -18.96 16.26
CA ASP A 87 15.00 -19.67 15.28
C ASP A 87 15.67 -18.72 14.25
N GLY A 88 15.48 -17.41 14.40
CA GLY A 88 16.14 -16.38 13.60
C GLY A 88 15.38 -15.93 12.35
N ALA A 89 14.19 -16.46 12.08
CA ALA A 89 13.37 -15.94 10.98
C ALA A 89 12.76 -14.57 11.33
N THR A 90 12.47 -13.78 10.31
CA THR A 90 11.82 -12.46 10.45
C THR A 90 10.71 -12.32 9.42
N PHE A 91 9.56 -11.85 9.87
CA PHE A 91 8.36 -11.66 9.05
C PHE A 91 7.88 -10.22 9.18
N THR A 92 7.54 -9.59 8.06
CA THR A 92 6.98 -8.23 8.04
C THR A 92 5.64 -8.21 7.34
N GLY A 93 4.60 -7.77 8.04
CA GLY A 93 3.24 -7.71 7.52
C GLY A 93 2.31 -6.91 8.43
N ILE A 94 1.02 -6.92 8.11
CA ILE A 94 -0.03 -6.40 9.00
C ILE A 94 -0.57 -7.53 9.87
N VAL A 95 -1.01 -7.21 11.08
CA VAL A 95 -1.63 -8.19 11.98
C VAL A 95 -3.04 -8.50 11.48
N ALA A 96 -3.24 -9.69 10.95
CA ALA A 96 -4.54 -10.17 10.50
C ALA A 96 -5.36 -10.80 11.65
N GLN A 97 -4.67 -11.41 12.61
CA GLN A 97 -5.27 -11.96 13.81
C GLN A 97 -4.26 -11.92 14.96
N ASP A 98 -4.74 -11.58 16.14
CA ASP A 98 -3.95 -11.57 17.37
C ASP A 98 -4.71 -12.30 18.49
N ASP A 99 -4.29 -13.52 18.79
CA ASP A 99 -4.90 -14.37 19.81
C ASP A 99 -3.94 -14.59 20.99
N ALA A 100 -4.45 -15.21 22.06
CA ALA A 100 -3.66 -15.51 23.26
C ALA A 100 -2.46 -16.44 23.01
N SER A 101 -2.50 -17.29 21.99
CA SER A 101 -1.43 -18.28 21.69
C SER A 101 -0.63 -17.99 20.42
N SER A 102 -1.15 -17.17 19.49
CA SER A 102 -0.52 -16.93 18.19
C SER A 102 -0.83 -15.56 17.61
N VAL A 103 0.04 -15.10 16.71
CA VAL A 103 -0.18 -13.93 15.86
C VAL A 103 -0.16 -14.38 14.40
N THR A 104 -1.13 -13.96 13.61
CA THR A 104 -1.14 -14.17 12.16
C THR A 104 -0.83 -12.87 11.46
N LEU A 105 0.28 -12.85 10.71
CA LEU A 105 0.62 -11.76 9.82
C LEU A 105 0.07 -12.00 8.42
N LYS A 106 -0.45 -10.96 7.79
CA LYS A 106 -0.70 -10.90 6.35
C LYS A 106 0.33 -10.01 5.70
N MET A 107 1.08 -10.57 4.76
CA MET A 107 2.23 -9.95 4.12
C MET A 107 1.88 -9.51 2.69
N MET A 108 2.81 -8.79 2.07
CA MET A 108 2.72 -8.45 0.64
C MET A 108 2.51 -9.71 -0.20
N GLY A 109 1.71 -9.62 -1.26
CA GLY A 109 1.35 -10.78 -2.06
C GLY A 109 0.34 -11.71 -1.39
N GLY A 110 -0.25 -11.30 -0.26
CA GLY A 110 -1.38 -11.99 0.37
C GLY A 110 -1.00 -13.21 1.20
N LEU A 111 0.29 -13.51 1.33
CA LEU A 111 0.79 -14.60 2.17
C LEU A 111 0.40 -14.37 3.63
N GLN A 112 -0.11 -15.41 4.27
CA GLN A 112 -0.39 -15.40 5.70
C GLN A 112 0.58 -16.32 6.43
N GLN A 113 1.12 -15.83 7.55
CA GLN A 113 1.99 -16.60 8.42
C GLN A 113 1.46 -16.51 9.85
N THR A 114 1.03 -17.65 10.39
CA THR A 114 0.70 -17.79 11.81
C THR A 114 1.96 -18.19 12.58
N ILE A 115 2.26 -17.45 13.63
CA ILE A 115 3.44 -17.60 14.47
C ILE A 115 2.97 -17.82 15.90
N GLN A 116 3.35 -18.97 16.48
CA GLN A 116 3.06 -19.27 17.88
C GLN A 116 3.81 -18.28 18.77
N ARG A 117 3.16 -17.70 19.77
CA ARG A 117 3.77 -16.74 20.69
C ARG A 117 4.97 -17.31 21.44
N ALA A 118 4.95 -18.61 21.72
CA ALA A 118 6.08 -19.33 22.29
C ALA A 118 7.35 -19.27 21.41
N ASN A 119 7.21 -19.06 20.11
CA ASN A 119 8.30 -18.97 19.13
C ASN A 119 8.70 -17.52 18.81
N ILE A 120 7.92 -16.53 19.26
CA ILE A 120 8.23 -15.10 19.03
C ILE A 120 9.36 -14.69 19.99
N GLN A 121 10.42 -14.12 19.43
CA GLN A 121 11.49 -13.47 20.17
C GLN A 121 11.17 -12.00 20.43
N GLY A 122 10.60 -11.31 19.44
CA GLY A 122 10.29 -9.89 19.54
C GLY A 122 9.32 -9.41 18.47
N THR A 123 8.68 -8.28 18.77
CA THR A 123 7.81 -7.53 17.86
C THR A 123 8.31 -6.09 17.78
N GLN A 124 8.29 -5.51 16.58
CA GLN A 124 8.64 -4.12 16.34
C GLN A 124 7.64 -3.49 15.37
N SER A 125 7.33 -2.22 15.58
CA SER A 125 6.61 -1.39 14.62
C SER A 125 7.07 0.06 14.74
N SER A 126 7.27 0.71 13.60
CA SER A 126 7.53 2.15 13.51
C SER A 126 6.25 2.98 13.40
N GLY A 127 5.07 2.34 13.44
CA GLY A 127 3.79 3.00 13.14
C GLY A 127 3.58 3.30 11.65
N GLN A 128 4.51 2.89 10.80
CA GLN A 128 4.42 3.09 9.35
C GLN A 128 3.49 2.07 8.68
N SER A 129 2.96 2.48 7.53
CA SER A 129 2.15 1.61 6.66
C SER A 129 2.97 0.47 6.07
N LEU A 130 2.32 -0.67 5.82
CA LEU A 130 2.90 -1.74 5.00
C LEU A 130 3.02 -1.33 3.50
N MET A 131 2.27 -0.32 3.06
CA MET A 131 2.39 0.19 1.69
C MET A 131 3.76 0.86 1.50
N PRO A 132 4.57 0.42 0.52
CA PRO A 132 5.91 0.96 0.31
C PRO A 132 5.86 2.35 -0.33
N GLU A 133 6.84 3.20 0.00
CA GLU A 133 7.08 4.45 -0.72
C GLU A 133 7.71 4.19 -2.09
N GLY A 134 7.61 5.18 -2.99
CA GLY A 134 8.27 5.14 -4.29
C GLY A 134 7.55 4.29 -5.34
N ILE A 135 6.31 3.87 -5.09
CA ILE A 135 5.48 3.16 -6.07
C ILE A 135 5.29 4.00 -7.33
N GLU A 136 5.34 5.33 -7.24
CA GLU A 136 5.25 6.25 -8.38
C GLU A 136 6.52 6.33 -9.24
N ALA A 137 7.60 5.63 -8.87
CA ALA A 137 8.87 5.69 -9.58
C ALA A 137 8.68 5.31 -11.07
N GLY A 138 9.21 6.17 -11.94
CA GLY A 138 9.11 6.03 -13.39
C GLY A 138 7.78 6.47 -14.00
N MET A 139 6.80 6.93 -13.21
CA MET A 139 5.54 7.47 -13.72
C MET A 139 5.68 8.95 -14.13
N SER A 140 5.04 9.30 -15.23
CA SER A 140 4.70 10.68 -15.59
C SER A 140 3.45 11.17 -14.84
N GLU A 141 3.18 12.46 -14.90
CA GLU A 141 1.93 13.04 -14.38
C GLU A 141 0.69 12.42 -15.05
N GLN A 142 0.79 12.10 -16.34
CA GLN A 142 -0.29 11.44 -17.08
C GLN A 142 -0.49 9.98 -16.62
N ASP A 143 0.59 9.22 -16.40
CA ASP A 143 0.50 7.86 -15.87
C ASP A 143 -0.23 7.82 -14.52
N MET A 144 0.04 8.80 -13.66
CA MET A 144 -0.65 8.95 -12.39
C MET A 144 -2.12 9.31 -12.60
N ALA A 145 -2.42 10.20 -13.55
CA ALA A 145 -3.80 10.57 -13.88
C ALA A 145 -4.60 9.37 -14.41
N ASP A 146 -3.97 8.52 -15.22
CA ASP A 146 -4.53 7.27 -15.74
C ASP A 146 -4.84 6.30 -14.60
N LEU A 147 -3.88 6.08 -13.68
CA LEU A 147 -4.08 5.24 -12.49
C LEU A 147 -5.23 5.75 -11.61
N LEU A 148 -5.26 7.05 -11.32
CA LEU A 148 -6.33 7.66 -10.52
C LEU A 148 -7.70 7.49 -11.19
N THR A 149 -7.77 7.65 -12.52
CA THR A 149 -9.01 7.46 -13.30
C THR A 149 -9.49 6.02 -13.26
N TYR A 150 -8.57 5.05 -13.41
CA TYR A 150 -8.92 3.64 -13.26
C TYR A 150 -9.52 3.33 -11.88
N ILE A 151 -8.95 3.86 -10.79
CA ILE A 151 -9.44 3.64 -9.42
C ILE A 151 -10.82 4.28 -9.22
N GLU A 152 -11.03 5.48 -9.73
CA GLU A 152 -12.30 6.22 -9.67
C GLU A 152 -13.44 5.46 -10.38
N ASP A 153 -13.14 4.87 -11.53
CA ASP A 153 -14.08 4.15 -12.40
C ASP A 153 -14.42 2.72 -11.94
N LEU A 154 -13.76 2.20 -10.89
CA LEU A 154 -14.06 0.87 -10.34
C LEU A 154 -15.55 0.74 -9.99
N LYS A 155 -16.17 -0.40 -10.28
CA LYS A 155 -17.59 -0.64 -10.00
C LYS A 155 -17.80 -1.49 -8.77
#